data_AF-A0AAJ4W3D7-F1
#
_entry.id   AF-A0AAJ4W3D7-F1
#
_cell.length_a   1.000
_cell.length_b   1.000
_cell.length_c   1.000
_cell.angle_alpha   90.00
_cell.angle_beta   90.00
_cell.angle_gamma   90.00
#
_symmetry.space_group_name_H-M   'P 1'
#
loop_
_entity.id
_entity.type
_entity.pdbx_description
1 polymer ?
#
loop_
_entity_poly.entity_id
_entity_poly.type
_entity_poly.pdbx_seq_one_letter_code
_entity_poly.pdbx_strand_id
1 'polypeptide(L)'
;MTFDQFAYYIHHQIEARFSIKSQGTIEEEMIEVASEKLQNKKLIRFFRTIETSEPSLKTLLVVGINSDNHLKDVLQWAALCKELLLDPETADIYLAIIWTEGTQPSIEECLRIEASEVFCRKFVLRPDETKESFVERTFITKVDAPTPLDLGQDPLISAFSVLEQEFAWFNDEEKIKWREAFSSGMSSFDLFNILINNQSESNEAS
;
A
#
# COMPACT_ATOMS: atom_id res chain seq x y z
N MET A 1 0.77 -18.27 -14.43
CA MET A 1 0.00 -18.17 -13.17
C MET A 1 -1.46 -17.85 -13.46
N THR A 2 -2.39 -18.71 -13.01
CA THR A 2 -3.86 -18.51 -13.11
C THR A 2 -4.35 -17.42 -12.14
N PHE A 3 -5.63 -17.04 -12.23
CA PHE A 3 -6.22 -16.06 -11.29
C PHE A 3 -6.18 -16.57 -9.85
N ASP A 4 -6.61 -17.81 -9.59
CA ASP A 4 -6.61 -18.36 -8.22
C ASP A 4 -5.19 -18.49 -7.64
N GLN A 5 -4.22 -18.90 -8.45
CA GLN A 5 -2.81 -18.94 -8.04
C GLN A 5 -2.29 -17.53 -7.70
N PHE A 6 -2.71 -16.52 -8.46
CA PHE A 6 -2.33 -15.14 -8.19
C PHE A 6 -3.00 -14.58 -6.93
N ALA A 7 -4.28 -14.87 -6.71
CA ALA A 7 -4.97 -14.50 -5.48
C ALA A 7 -4.31 -15.15 -4.25
N TYR A 8 -3.92 -16.42 -4.37
CA TYR A 8 -3.14 -17.11 -3.34
C TYR A 8 -1.77 -16.45 -3.11
N TYR A 9 -1.07 -16.07 -4.19
CA TYR A 9 0.19 -15.35 -4.10
C TYR A 9 0.03 -14.00 -3.37
N ILE A 10 -0.96 -13.18 -3.72
CA ILE A 10 -1.27 -11.92 -3.01
C ILE A 10 -1.53 -12.19 -1.53
N HIS A 11 -2.34 -13.20 -1.21
CA HIS A 11 -2.65 -13.55 0.18
C HIS A 11 -1.37 -13.83 0.98
N HIS A 12 -0.49 -14.67 0.45
CA HIS A 12 0.79 -15.01 1.08
C HIS A 12 1.70 -13.78 1.25
N GLN A 13 1.71 -12.85 0.30
CA GLN A 13 2.47 -11.60 0.39
C GLN A 13 1.93 -10.68 1.50
N ILE A 14 0.60 -10.61 1.65
CA ILE A 14 -0.07 -9.83 2.69
C ILE A 14 0.17 -10.43 4.07
N GLU A 15 0.02 -11.76 4.24
CA GLU A 15 0.21 -12.45 5.53
C GLU A 15 1.61 -12.28 6.11
N ALA A 16 2.61 -12.03 5.26
CA ALA A 16 3.96 -11.75 5.73
C ALA A 16 4.08 -10.45 6.54
N ARG A 17 3.11 -9.54 6.44
CA ARG A 17 3.17 -8.18 7.02
C ARG A 17 1.91 -7.76 7.79
N PHE A 18 0.79 -8.40 7.51
CA PHE A 18 -0.52 -8.02 8.01
C PHE A 18 -1.26 -9.24 8.53
N SER A 19 -2.17 -9.01 9.48
CA SER A 19 -3.17 -10.01 9.83
C SER A 19 -4.34 -9.89 8.86
N ILE A 20 -4.84 -11.03 8.39
CA ILE A 20 -6.01 -11.09 7.53
C ILE A 20 -7.26 -11.24 8.40
N LYS A 21 -8.27 -10.43 8.11
CA LYS A 21 -9.57 -10.52 8.77
C LYS A 21 -10.34 -11.70 8.17
N SER A 22 -10.89 -12.55 9.03
CA SER A 22 -11.79 -13.62 8.60
C SER A 22 -13.01 -13.05 7.87
N GLN A 23 -13.54 -13.78 6.90
CA GLN A 23 -14.77 -13.39 6.22
C GLN A 23 -15.93 -13.25 7.20
N GLY A 24 -16.76 -12.24 6.97
CA GLY A 24 -18.02 -12.01 7.66
C GLY A 24 -19.05 -11.43 6.68
N THR A 25 -20.18 -10.97 7.23
CA THR A 25 -21.35 -10.54 6.46
C THR A 25 -21.04 -9.42 5.47
N ILE A 26 -20.23 -8.43 5.88
CA ILE A 26 -19.89 -7.30 5.00
C ILE A 26 -18.99 -7.74 3.83
N GLU A 27 -18.10 -8.72 4.04
CA GLU A 27 -17.26 -9.27 3.00
C GLU A 27 -18.06 -10.08 1.97
N GLU A 28 -19.09 -10.79 2.42
CA GLU A 28 -20.05 -11.50 1.56
C GLU A 28 -20.87 -10.51 0.72
N GLU A 29 -21.46 -9.50 1.36
CA GLU A 29 -22.22 -8.44 0.68
C GLU A 29 -21.36 -7.74 -0.40
N MET A 30 -20.10 -7.42 -0.09
CA MET A 30 -19.16 -6.82 -1.04
C MET A 30 -18.91 -7.70 -2.27
N ILE A 31 -18.89 -9.03 -2.12
CA ILE A 31 -18.73 -9.94 -3.26
C ILE A 31 -20.03 -10.04 -4.07
N GLU A 32 -21.19 -10.01 -3.41
CA GLU A 32 -22.51 -10.14 -4.03
C GLU A 32 -22.91 -8.91 -4.85
N VAL A 33 -22.50 -7.70 -4.45
CA VAL A 33 -22.77 -6.47 -5.23
C VAL A 33 -21.97 -6.40 -6.54
N ALA A 34 -21.02 -7.30 -6.76
CA ALA A 34 -20.30 -7.39 -8.02
C ALA A 34 -21.21 -7.88 -9.17
N SER A 35 -21.07 -7.30 -10.35
CA SER A 35 -21.73 -7.79 -11.56
C SER A 35 -21.46 -9.29 -11.78
N GLU A 36 -22.49 -10.04 -12.16
CA GLU A 36 -22.38 -11.48 -12.48
C GLU A 36 -21.40 -11.74 -13.64
N LYS A 37 -21.12 -10.73 -14.46
CA LYS A 37 -20.13 -10.79 -15.55
C LYS A 37 -18.70 -10.88 -15.02
N LEU A 38 -18.44 -10.46 -13.79
CA LEU A 38 -17.12 -10.54 -13.14
C LEU A 38 -16.95 -11.92 -12.49
N GLN A 39 -16.43 -12.86 -13.26
CA GLN A 39 -16.22 -14.24 -12.80
C GLN A 39 -15.01 -14.36 -11.86
N ASN A 40 -13.91 -13.68 -12.19
CA ASN A 40 -12.67 -13.73 -11.43
C ASN A 40 -12.61 -12.56 -10.46
N LYS A 41 -13.12 -12.73 -9.24
CA LYS A 41 -13.09 -11.70 -8.19
C LYS A 41 -12.70 -12.28 -6.83
N LYS A 42 -11.89 -11.53 -6.09
CA LYS A 42 -11.52 -11.82 -4.70
C LYS A 42 -11.50 -10.53 -3.89
N LEU A 43 -11.90 -10.65 -2.64
CA LEU A 43 -11.86 -9.61 -1.64
C LEU A 43 -10.90 -10.07 -0.54
N ILE A 44 -9.95 -9.23 -0.17
CA ILE A 44 -9.02 -9.49 0.92
C ILE A 44 -9.05 -8.30 1.86
N ARG A 45 -9.37 -8.54 3.13
CA ARG A 45 -9.34 -7.51 4.17
C ARG A 45 -8.27 -7.84 5.19
N PHE A 46 -7.46 -6.85 5.51
CA PHE A 46 -6.26 -7.06 6.32
C PHE A 46 -5.93 -5.79 7.09
N PHE A 47 -5.23 -5.96 8.20
CA PHE A 47 -4.87 -4.88 9.11
C PHE A 47 -3.49 -5.14 9.69
N ARG A 48 -2.84 -4.08 10.16
CA ARG A 48 -1.58 -4.23 10.89
C ARG A 48 -1.90 -4.48 12.36
N THR A 49 -1.35 -5.53 12.93
CA THR A 49 -1.43 -5.77 14.37
C THR A 49 -0.52 -4.76 15.06
N ILE A 50 -1.10 -3.70 15.63
CA ILE A 50 -0.40 -2.73 16.48
C ILE A 50 -1.05 -2.84 17.86
N GLU A 51 -0.26 -2.75 18.94
CA GLU A 51 -0.75 -2.87 20.33
C GLU A 51 -1.66 -1.71 20.78
N THR A 52 -1.80 -0.66 19.98
CA THR A 52 -2.50 0.58 20.35
C THR A 52 -3.55 0.99 19.31
N SER A 53 -4.80 1.13 19.75
CA SER A 53 -6.02 1.55 19.03
C SER A 53 -6.63 0.58 18.00
N GLU A 54 -7.89 0.83 17.64
CA GLU A 54 -8.68 -0.01 16.72
C GLU A 54 -7.90 -0.28 15.42
N PRO A 55 -7.89 -1.53 14.93
CA PRO A 55 -7.10 -1.89 13.76
C PRO A 55 -7.60 -1.14 12.52
N SER A 56 -6.73 -0.33 11.91
CA SER A 56 -6.98 0.29 10.60
C SER A 56 -7.09 -0.82 9.55
N LEU A 57 -8.34 -1.09 9.16
CA LEU A 57 -8.68 -2.15 8.22
C LEU A 57 -8.54 -1.65 6.79
N LYS A 58 -7.80 -2.42 5.98
CA LYS A 58 -7.61 -2.18 4.57
C LYS A 58 -8.40 -3.19 3.75
N THR A 59 -8.94 -2.74 2.63
CA THR A 59 -9.77 -3.54 1.74
C THR A 59 -9.12 -3.59 0.36
N LEU A 60 -8.72 -4.78 -0.09
CA LEU A 60 -8.18 -5.03 -1.42
C LEU A 60 -9.17 -5.84 -2.25
N LEU A 61 -9.63 -5.23 -3.34
CA LEU A 61 -10.39 -5.89 -4.39
C LEU A 61 -9.41 -6.39 -5.46
N VAL A 62 -9.46 -7.68 -5.78
CA VAL A 62 -8.65 -8.28 -6.85
C VAL A 62 -9.60 -8.80 -7.90
N VAL A 63 -9.44 -8.36 -9.15
CA VAL A 63 -10.31 -8.76 -10.25
C VAL A 63 -9.54 -9.14 -11.49
N GLY A 64 -9.95 -10.25 -12.09
CA GLY A 64 -9.53 -10.69 -13.42
C GLY A 64 -10.58 -10.33 -14.45
N ILE A 65 -10.17 -9.63 -15.51
CA ILE A 65 -11.04 -9.31 -16.65
C ILE A 65 -10.44 -9.83 -17.95
N ASN A 66 -11.31 -10.16 -18.91
CA ASN A 66 -10.94 -10.67 -20.23
C ASN A 66 -11.30 -9.71 -21.38
N SER A 67 -11.81 -8.52 -21.05
CA SER A 67 -12.22 -7.50 -22.02
C SER A 67 -12.38 -6.15 -21.34
N ASP A 68 -12.01 -5.08 -22.06
CA ASP A 68 -12.18 -3.69 -21.61
C ASP A 68 -13.64 -3.32 -21.36
N ASN A 69 -14.58 -4.04 -21.97
CA ASN A 69 -16.02 -3.86 -21.73
C ASN A 69 -16.41 -4.14 -20.27
N HIS A 70 -15.61 -4.92 -19.54
CA HIS A 70 -15.83 -5.21 -18.12
C HIS A 70 -15.25 -4.14 -17.19
N LEU A 71 -14.44 -3.20 -17.69
CA LEU A 71 -13.82 -2.17 -16.86
C LEU A 71 -14.87 -1.31 -16.14
N LYS A 72 -15.98 -0.98 -16.81
CA LYS A 72 -17.08 -0.23 -16.18
C LYS A 72 -17.68 -0.99 -15.00
N ASP A 73 -17.90 -2.30 -15.17
CA ASP A 73 -18.46 -3.16 -14.13
C ASP A 73 -17.49 -3.30 -12.95
N VAL A 74 -16.18 -3.37 -13.23
CA VAL A 74 -15.12 -3.37 -12.19
C VAL A 74 -15.10 -2.09 -11.39
N LEU A 75 -15.15 -0.93 -12.05
CA LEU A 75 -15.13 0.36 -11.37
C LEU A 75 -16.42 0.59 -10.56
N GLN A 76 -17.56 0.14 -11.09
CA GLN A 76 -18.82 0.17 -10.37
C GLN A 76 -18.77 -0.73 -9.13
N TRP A 77 -18.20 -1.93 -9.24
CA TRP A 77 -18.02 -2.82 -8.10
C TRP A 77 -17.20 -2.15 -6.98
N ALA A 78 -16.09 -1.51 -7.32
CA ALA A 78 -15.27 -0.79 -6.33
C ALA A 78 -16.01 0.39 -5.68
N ALA A 79 -16.84 1.12 -6.45
CA ALA A 79 -17.67 2.18 -5.91
C ALA A 79 -18.70 1.65 -4.89
N LEU A 80 -19.40 0.57 -5.23
CA LEU A 80 -20.38 -0.08 -4.35
C LEU A 80 -19.72 -0.63 -3.07
N CYS A 81 -18.55 -1.27 -3.20
CA CYS A 81 -17.81 -1.72 -2.01
C CYS A 81 -17.41 -0.56 -1.10
N LYS A 82 -17.05 0.60 -1.66
CA LYS A 82 -16.73 1.79 -0.86
C LYS A 82 -17.94 2.32 -0.10
N GLU A 83 -19.13 2.31 -0.70
CA GLU A 83 -20.37 2.74 -0.05
C GLU A 83 -20.78 1.84 1.13
N LEU A 84 -20.32 0.59 1.15
CA LEU A 84 -20.54 -0.34 2.27
C LEU A 84 -19.58 -0.11 3.44
N LEU A 85 -18.49 0.64 3.25
CA LEU A 85 -17.49 0.89 4.28
C LEU A 85 -17.86 2.10 5.17
N LEU A 86 -17.48 2.04 6.43
CA LEU A 86 -17.56 3.17 7.37
C LEU A 86 -16.24 3.94 7.39
N ASP A 87 -16.29 5.25 7.66
CA ASP A 87 -15.08 6.02 7.88
C ASP A 87 -14.33 5.51 9.13
N PRO A 88 -13.00 5.36 9.09
CA PRO A 88 -12.07 5.81 8.03
C PRO A 88 -11.78 4.77 6.92
N GLU A 89 -12.40 3.58 6.93
CA GLU A 89 -12.10 2.48 6.00
C GLU A 89 -12.36 2.84 4.52
N THR A 90 -13.24 3.81 4.26
CA THR A 90 -13.53 4.34 2.91
C THR A 90 -12.30 4.94 2.21
N ALA A 91 -11.29 5.35 2.97
CA ALA A 91 -10.01 5.85 2.46
C ALA A 91 -8.99 4.73 2.17
N ASP A 92 -9.21 3.55 2.74
CA ASP A 92 -8.30 2.41 2.74
C ASP A 92 -8.80 1.24 1.88
N ILE A 93 -9.42 1.59 0.74
CA ILE A 93 -9.86 0.66 -0.30
C ILE A 93 -8.94 0.75 -1.53
N TYR A 94 -8.58 -0.41 -2.06
CA TYR A 94 -7.63 -0.59 -3.17
C TYR A 94 -8.21 -1.57 -4.19
N LEU A 95 -7.91 -1.36 -5.47
CA LEU A 95 -8.36 -2.22 -6.56
C LEU A 95 -7.19 -2.67 -7.43
N ALA A 96 -6.95 -3.98 -7.50
CA ALA A 96 -6.00 -4.62 -8.40
C ALA A 96 -6.73 -5.26 -9.58
N ILE A 97 -6.42 -4.81 -10.80
CA ILE A 97 -7.04 -5.27 -12.04
C ILE A 97 -5.99 -6.04 -12.85
N ILE A 98 -6.31 -7.29 -13.22
CA ILE A 98 -5.47 -8.12 -14.09
C ILE A 98 -6.24 -8.54 -15.33
N TRP A 99 -5.62 -8.41 -16.50
CA TRP A 99 -6.19 -8.98 -17.74
C TRP A 99 -5.81 -10.45 -17.80
N THR A 100 -6.80 -11.34 -17.76
CA THR A 100 -6.59 -12.80 -17.72
C THR A 100 -6.49 -13.41 -19.10
N GLU A 101 -7.18 -12.84 -20.09
CA GLU A 101 -7.24 -13.29 -21.48
C GLU A 101 -7.53 -12.10 -22.41
N GLY A 102 -7.14 -12.19 -23.68
CA GLY A 102 -7.38 -11.15 -24.69
C GLY A 102 -6.24 -10.13 -24.83
N THR A 103 -6.52 -9.05 -25.55
CA THR A 103 -5.55 -7.96 -25.76
C THR A 103 -5.34 -7.22 -24.44
N GLN A 104 -4.09 -7.12 -24.00
CA GLN A 104 -3.74 -6.31 -22.83
C GLN A 104 -3.94 -4.82 -23.15
N PRO A 105 -4.37 -4.01 -22.17
CA PRO A 105 -4.53 -2.56 -22.35
C PRO A 105 -3.17 -1.93 -22.63
N SER A 106 -3.10 -0.84 -23.40
CA SER A 106 -1.83 -0.14 -23.59
C SER A 106 -1.30 0.43 -22.27
N ILE A 107 -0.01 0.74 -22.21
CA ILE A 107 0.58 1.35 -21.01
C ILE A 107 -0.08 2.68 -20.67
N GLU A 108 -0.45 3.49 -21.67
CA GLU A 108 -1.15 4.75 -21.47
C GLU A 108 -2.54 4.55 -20.86
N GLU A 109 -3.25 3.49 -21.27
CA GLU A 109 -4.55 3.14 -20.71
C GLU A 109 -4.41 2.67 -19.25
N CYS A 110 -3.42 1.83 -18.95
CA CYS A 110 -3.10 1.45 -17.57
C CYS A 110 -2.86 2.68 -16.69
N LEU A 111 -2.00 3.60 -17.14
CA LEU A 111 -1.69 4.83 -16.41
C LEU A 111 -2.92 5.73 -16.24
N ARG A 112 -3.77 5.82 -17.26
CA ARG A 112 -5.04 6.58 -17.18
C ARG A 112 -5.97 6.00 -16.12
N ILE A 113 -6.07 4.68 -16.03
CA ILE A 113 -6.87 4.00 -15.00
C ILE A 113 -6.26 4.23 -13.62
N GLU A 114 -4.95 4.05 -13.46
CA GLU A 114 -4.22 4.24 -12.19
C GLU A 114 -4.29 5.69 -11.67
N ALA A 115 -4.27 6.70 -12.56
CA ALA A 115 -4.29 8.12 -12.21
C ALA A 115 -5.64 8.63 -11.69
N SER A 116 -6.73 7.91 -11.93
CA SER A 116 -8.04 8.27 -11.38
C SER A 116 -8.12 7.87 -9.92
N GLU A 117 -8.52 8.76 -9.01
CA GLU A 117 -8.69 8.44 -7.58
C GLU A 117 -10.14 8.55 -7.09
N VAL A 118 -11.11 8.65 -8.02
CA VAL A 118 -12.53 8.93 -7.70
C VAL A 118 -13.11 7.94 -6.68
N PHE A 119 -12.85 6.65 -6.86
CA PHE A 119 -13.38 5.59 -5.99
C PHE A 119 -12.34 5.09 -5.00
N CYS A 120 -11.21 4.61 -5.51
CA CYS A 120 -10.17 3.95 -4.74
C CYS A 120 -8.83 4.10 -5.46
N ARG A 121 -7.72 3.80 -4.78
CA ARG A 121 -6.42 3.65 -5.46
C ARG A 121 -6.44 2.37 -6.30
N LYS A 122 -5.95 2.47 -7.54
CA LYS A 122 -5.98 1.39 -8.52
C LYS A 122 -4.58 0.98 -8.92
N PHE A 123 -4.42 -0.32 -9.16
CA PHE A 123 -3.23 -0.92 -9.73
C PHE A 123 -3.64 -1.82 -10.88
N VAL A 124 -3.06 -1.58 -12.05
CA VAL A 124 -3.38 -2.33 -13.27
C VAL A 124 -2.17 -3.11 -13.74
N LEU A 125 -2.28 -4.43 -13.93
CA LEU A 125 -1.23 -5.22 -14.56
C LEU A 125 -0.94 -4.67 -15.97
N ARG A 126 0.27 -4.16 -16.16
CA ARG A 126 0.71 -3.49 -17.40
C ARG A 126 1.04 -4.51 -18.50
N PRO A 127 1.11 -4.06 -19.77
CA PRO A 127 1.71 -4.86 -20.85
C PRO A 127 3.08 -5.39 -20.45
N ASP A 128 3.32 -6.66 -20.76
CA ASP A 128 4.60 -7.35 -20.53
C ASP A 128 5.05 -7.42 -19.06
N GLU A 129 4.24 -6.93 -18.12
CA GLU A 129 4.48 -7.02 -16.68
C GLU A 129 4.12 -8.42 -16.18
N THR A 130 5.01 -9.03 -15.41
CA THR A 130 4.69 -10.27 -14.70
C THR A 130 3.80 -9.98 -13.51
N LYS A 131 3.00 -10.96 -13.09
CA LYS A 131 2.11 -10.79 -11.92
C LYS A 131 2.91 -10.57 -10.63
N GLU A 132 4.13 -11.11 -10.57
CA GLU A 132 5.10 -10.92 -9.50
C GLU A 132 5.59 -9.47 -9.47
N SER A 133 6.09 -8.95 -10.61
CA SER A 133 6.52 -7.55 -10.76
C SER A 133 5.40 -6.56 -10.44
N PHE A 134 4.16 -6.90 -10.81
CA PHE A 134 2.98 -6.13 -10.44
C PHE A 134 2.82 -6.01 -8.93
N VAL A 135 2.97 -7.10 -8.18
CA VAL A 135 2.87 -7.06 -6.72
C VAL A 135 4.02 -6.24 -6.11
N GLU A 136 5.24 -6.38 -6.63
CA GLU A 136 6.44 -5.72 -6.13
C GLU A 136 6.34 -4.18 -6.12
N ARG A 137 5.69 -3.58 -7.13
CA ARG A 137 5.49 -2.12 -7.19
C ARG A 137 4.31 -1.59 -6.39
N THR A 138 3.58 -2.46 -5.70
CA THR A 138 2.41 -2.09 -4.89
C THR A 138 2.71 -2.22 -3.40
N PHE A 139 1.81 -1.72 -2.56
CA PHE A 139 1.93 -1.87 -1.11
C PHE A 139 1.82 -3.35 -0.65
N ILE A 140 1.30 -4.24 -1.51
CA ILE A 140 1.07 -5.67 -1.24
C ILE A 140 2.40 -6.42 -1.10
N THR A 141 3.46 -5.92 -1.74
CA THR A 141 4.77 -6.58 -1.73
C THR A 141 5.20 -6.96 -0.32
N LYS A 142 5.68 -8.18 -0.16
CA LYS A 142 6.44 -8.55 1.02
C LYS A 142 7.71 -7.70 0.99
N VAL A 143 7.72 -6.69 1.84
CA VAL A 143 8.98 -6.17 2.37
C VAL A 143 9.56 -7.35 3.11
N ASP A 144 10.63 -7.95 2.57
CA ASP A 144 11.43 -8.86 3.38
C ASP A 144 11.70 -8.09 4.66
N ALA A 145 11.25 -8.66 5.79
CA ALA A 145 11.65 -8.14 7.09
C ALA A 145 13.13 -7.86 6.94
N PRO A 146 13.60 -6.61 7.18
CA PRO A 146 14.99 -6.27 6.97
C PRO A 146 15.75 -7.44 7.55
N THR A 147 16.50 -8.17 6.70
CA THR A 147 17.29 -9.34 7.12
C THR A 147 17.82 -8.94 8.47
N PRO A 148 17.45 -9.61 9.58
CA PRO A 148 17.58 -9.03 10.92
C PRO A 148 18.93 -8.38 10.92
N LEU A 149 18.93 -7.03 10.90
CA LEU A 149 20.09 -6.25 10.47
C LEU A 149 21.09 -6.43 11.58
N ASP A 150 21.80 -7.54 11.49
CA ASP A 150 22.62 -8.17 12.51
C ASP A 150 22.21 -7.86 13.97
N LEU A 151 20.91 -7.86 14.33
CA LEU A 151 20.43 -7.40 15.67
C LEU A 151 21.08 -6.09 16.20
N GLY A 152 21.68 -5.29 15.32
CA GLY A 152 22.76 -4.37 15.66
C GLY A 152 22.90 -3.20 14.68
N GLN A 153 22.15 -3.19 13.59
CA GLN A 153 22.01 -2.02 12.73
C GLN A 153 20.55 -1.56 12.71
N ASP A 154 20.24 -0.68 13.65
CA ASP A 154 19.07 0.19 13.63
C ASP A 154 18.93 0.81 12.22
N PRO A 155 17.79 0.67 11.52
CA PRO A 155 17.59 1.25 10.19
C PRO A 155 17.85 2.77 10.15
N LEU A 156 17.65 3.46 11.27
CA LEU A 156 18.00 4.87 11.40
C LEU A 156 19.52 5.07 11.35
N ILE A 157 20.32 4.16 11.93
CA ILE A 157 21.79 4.25 11.86
C ILE A 157 22.27 4.11 10.41
N SER A 158 21.68 3.21 9.63
CA SER A 158 22.01 3.07 8.20
C SER A 158 21.65 4.33 7.42
N ALA A 159 20.44 4.85 7.61
CA ALA A 159 20.01 6.10 6.98
C ALA A 159 20.87 7.30 7.40
N PHE A 160 21.24 7.38 8.67
CA PHE A 160 22.06 8.46 9.22
C PHE A 160 23.51 8.42 8.71
N SER A 161 24.06 7.23 8.48
CA SER A 161 25.38 7.07 7.87
C SER A 161 25.42 7.60 6.43
N VAL A 162 24.35 7.38 5.65
CA VAL A 162 24.22 7.95 4.30
C VAL A 162 24.09 9.46 4.36
N LEU A 163 23.25 9.98 5.25
CA LEU A 163 23.04 11.42 5.42
C LEU A 163 24.30 12.15 5.89
N GLU A 164 25.09 11.55 6.78
CA GLU A 164 26.37 12.11 7.25
C GLU A 164 27.40 12.22 6.11
N GLN A 165 27.40 11.26 5.18
CA GLN A 165 28.29 11.30 4.01
C GLN A 165 27.89 12.38 3.01
N GLU A 166 26.60 12.69 2.91
CA GLU A 166 26.05 13.62 1.93
C GLU A 166 25.94 15.07 2.47
N PHE A 167 25.73 15.23 3.78
CA PHE A 167 25.43 16.52 4.41
C PHE A 167 26.34 16.80 5.61
N ALA A 168 27.22 17.80 5.46
CA ALA A 168 28.15 18.21 6.52
C ALA A 168 27.48 18.73 7.81
N TRP A 169 26.23 19.19 7.72
CA TRP A 169 25.46 19.63 8.88
C TRP A 169 24.88 18.47 9.70
N PHE A 170 24.86 17.25 9.16
CA PHE A 170 24.26 16.08 9.78
C PHE A 170 25.25 15.37 10.72
N ASN A 171 25.62 16.07 11.78
CA ASN A 171 26.56 15.63 12.80
C ASN A 171 25.91 14.74 13.89
N ASP A 172 26.71 14.27 14.85
CA ASP A 172 26.23 13.37 15.91
C ASP A 172 25.12 13.96 16.80
N GLU A 173 25.09 15.28 17.00
CA GLU A 173 24.02 15.96 17.75
C GLU A 173 22.68 15.89 16.99
N GLU A 174 22.70 16.15 15.68
CA GLU A 174 21.52 16.01 14.83
C GLU A 174 21.06 14.54 14.74
N LYS A 175 21.98 13.57 14.69
CA LYS A 175 21.62 12.13 14.72
C LYS A 175 20.85 11.77 15.99
N ILE A 176 21.29 12.23 17.16
CA ILE A 176 20.61 11.97 18.44
C ILE A 176 19.21 12.57 18.43
N LYS A 177 19.10 13.85 18.05
CA LYS A 177 17.82 14.58 17.96
C LYS A 177 16.83 13.92 17.00
N TRP A 178 17.30 13.50 15.83
CA TRP A 178 16.46 12.81 14.85
C TRP A 178 16.01 11.45 15.36
N ARG A 179 16.90 10.70 16.03
CA ARG A 179 16.57 9.40 16.61
C ARG A 179 15.49 9.52 17.68
N GLU A 180 15.60 10.50 18.56
CA GLU A 180 14.63 10.79 19.61
C GLU A 180 13.28 11.21 19.02
N ALA A 181 13.30 12.08 18.00
CA ALA A 181 12.09 12.50 17.30
C ALA A 181 11.37 11.29 16.67
N PHE A 182 12.05 10.47 15.87
CA PHE A 182 11.44 9.29 15.24
C PHE A 182 10.93 8.25 16.25
N SER A 183 11.51 8.19 17.45
CA SER A 183 11.11 7.26 18.51
C SER A 183 10.00 7.79 19.43
N SER A 184 9.62 9.06 19.28
CA SER A 184 8.70 9.76 20.21
C SER A 184 7.20 9.48 20.00
N GLY A 185 6.83 8.82 18.87
CA GLY A 185 5.43 8.59 18.51
C GLY A 185 4.64 9.85 18.13
N MET A 186 5.33 10.97 17.91
CA MET A 186 4.73 12.25 17.51
C MET A 186 4.11 12.20 16.10
N SER A 187 3.17 13.13 15.85
CA SER A 187 2.57 13.28 14.52
C SER A 187 3.60 13.78 13.51
N SER A 188 3.42 13.47 12.22
CA SER A 188 4.34 13.90 11.17
C SER A 188 4.54 15.42 11.10
N PHE A 189 3.53 16.21 11.50
CA PHE A 189 3.61 17.67 11.56
C PHE A 189 4.51 18.15 12.71
N ASP A 190 4.42 17.52 13.87
CA ASP A 190 5.25 17.84 15.03
C ASP A 190 6.71 17.44 14.79
N LEU A 191 6.92 16.27 14.16
CA LEU A 191 8.24 15.83 13.72
C LEU A 191 8.88 16.84 12.75
N PHE A 192 8.13 17.31 11.75
CA PHE A 192 8.63 18.31 10.81
C PHE A 192 9.09 19.59 11.53
N ASN A 193 8.30 20.09 12.48
CA ASN A 193 8.64 21.31 13.22
C ASN A 193 9.90 21.16 14.08
N ILE A 194 10.09 20.02 14.75
CA ILE A 194 11.25 19.76 15.61
C ILE A 194 12.55 19.61 14.79
N LEU A 195 12.45 18.94 13.64
CA LEU A 195 13.60 18.60 12.81
C LEU A 195 14.05 19.79 11.93
N ILE A 196 13.11 20.57 11.41
CA ILE A 196 13.39 21.61 10.40
C ILE A 196 13.54 23.01 11.04
N ASN A 197 12.65 23.43 11.95
CA ASN A 197 12.66 24.84 12.41
C ASN A 197 13.85 25.19 13.30
N ASN A 198 14.48 24.21 13.94
CA ASN A 198 15.69 24.42 14.75
C ASN A 198 16.99 24.53 13.91
N GLN A 199 16.93 24.34 12.58
CA GLN A 199 18.09 24.57 11.71
C GLN A 199 18.28 26.04 11.30
N SER A 200 17.24 26.86 11.51
CA SER A 200 17.25 28.29 11.18
C SER A 200 18.11 29.12 12.15
N GLU A 201 18.24 28.68 13.40
CA GLU A 201 18.93 29.46 14.45
C GLU A 201 20.45 29.23 14.49
N SER A 202 20.96 28.12 13.95
CA SER A 202 22.39 27.79 13.96
C SER A 202 23.18 28.36 12.78
N ASN A 203 22.53 28.77 11.70
CA ASN A 203 23.17 29.35 10.52
C ASN A 203 23.34 30.89 10.57
N GLU A 204 22.81 31.57 11.59
CA GLU A 204 22.97 33.03 11.77
C GLU A 204 24.11 33.42 12.73
N ALA A 205 24.83 32.44 13.29
CA ALA A 205 25.91 32.67 14.27
C ALA A 205 27.34 32.33 13.76
N SER A 206 27.54 32.24 12.44
CA SER A 206 28.88 32.07 11.82
C SER A 206 29.32 33.32 11.06
#